data_AF-A0A225WJ69-F1
#
_entry.id   AF-A0A225WJ69-F1
#
_cell.length_a   1.000
_cell.length_b   1.000
_cell.length_c   1.000
_cell.angle_alpha   90.00
_cell.angle_beta   90.00
_cell.angle_gamma   90.00
#
_symmetry.space_group_name_H-M   'P 1'
#
loop_
_entity.id
_entity.type
_entity.pdbx_description
1 polymer ?
#
loop_
_entity_poly.entity_id
_entity_poly.type
_entity_poly.pdbx_seq_one_letter_code
_entity_poly.pdbx_strand_id
1 'polypeptide(L)'
;MLPLEKPSRLETFQREYAAKYALQVTEVDGRGDVKEVQCRMCQGFDTVRTKRKAVETQSWKGPLFRVDSFIRHLERRHEERWAIYQTLNVEEKEEFLERDREDKEKMLTTMSEIMANQRKSTEALQAMLAGMQADYMSLRQRELEVRERELKVLEDARIERQNEHKAMREREQSARREREEERKADHERFLALLQSMQGK
;
A
#
# COMPACT_ATOMS: atom_id res chain seq x y z
N MET A 1 -69.34 17.00 -5.96
CA MET A 1 -68.16 16.10 -5.90
C MET A 1 -67.72 15.85 -7.33
N LEU A 2 -66.57 16.39 -7.74
CA LEU A 2 -66.06 16.24 -9.10
C LEU A 2 -65.49 14.81 -9.29
N PRO A 3 -65.75 14.14 -10.42
CA PRO A 3 -65.24 12.79 -10.65
C PRO A 3 -63.73 12.85 -10.91
N LEU A 4 -62.99 11.97 -10.24
CA LEU A 4 -61.59 11.68 -10.56
C LEU A 4 -61.53 10.97 -11.92
N GLU A 5 -61.24 11.73 -12.98
CA GLU A 5 -60.93 11.15 -14.28
C GLU A 5 -59.68 10.27 -14.17
N LYS A 6 -59.78 9.04 -14.69
CA LYS A 6 -58.67 8.10 -14.75
C LYS A 6 -57.58 8.70 -15.66
N PRO A 7 -56.32 8.84 -15.21
CA PRO A 7 -55.29 9.45 -16.03
C PRO A 7 -55.08 8.62 -17.31
N SER A 8 -55.16 9.31 -18.44
CA SER A 8 -54.83 8.74 -19.75
C SER A 8 -53.37 8.25 -19.71
N ARG A 9 -53.14 6.99 -20.08
CA ARG A 9 -51.93 6.23 -19.66
C ARG A 9 -50.63 6.56 -20.41
N LEU A 10 -50.62 7.50 -21.36
CA LEU A 10 -49.48 7.73 -22.26
C LEU A 10 -49.51 9.18 -22.81
N GLU A 11 -48.99 10.14 -22.04
CA GLU A 11 -48.82 11.54 -22.47
C GLU A 11 -47.34 11.88 -22.66
N THR A 12 -47.06 12.89 -23.49
CA THR A 12 -45.74 13.51 -23.59
C THR A 12 -45.36 14.14 -22.26
N PHE A 13 -44.06 14.22 -21.97
CA PHE A 13 -43.59 14.78 -20.71
C PHE A 13 -43.99 16.26 -20.60
N GLN A 14 -44.75 16.60 -19.55
CA GLN A 14 -45.09 17.98 -19.22
C GLN A 14 -44.03 18.57 -18.29
N ARG A 15 -43.57 19.80 -18.56
CA ARG A 15 -42.51 20.45 -17.75
C ARG A 15 -42.87 20.61 -16.27
N GLU A 16 -44.16 20.73 -15.96
CA GLU A 16 -44.67 20.79 -14.58
C GLU A 16 -44.33 19.53 -13.77
N TYR A 17 -44.15 18.39 -14.43
CA TYR A 17 -43.72 17.15 -13.79
C TYR A 17 -42.29 17.23 -13.23
N ALA A 18 -41.45 18.13 -13.75
CA ALA A 18 -40.09 18.32 -13.25
C ALA A 18 -40.10 18.76 -11.77
N ALA A 19 -40.79 19.87 -11.47
CA ALA A 19 -40.90 20.36 -10.10
C ALA A 19 -41.79 19.44 -9.24
N LYS A 20 -42.86 18.88 -9.80
CA LYS A 20 -43.80 18.03 -9.05
C LYS A 20 -43.16 16.73 -8.53
N TYR A 21 -42.30 16.10 -9.32
CA TYR A 21 -41.70 14.79 -9.00
C TYR A 21 -40.18 14.82 -8.87
N ALA A 22 -39.59 16.00 -8.61
CA ALA A 22 -38.14 16.18 -8.44
C ALA A 22 -37.32 15.60 -9.60
N LEU A 23 -37.75 15.89 -10.84
CA LEU A 23 -37.09 15.40 -12.06
C LEU A 23 -36.28 16.52 -12.72
N GLN A 24 -35.14 16.15 -13.27
CA GLN A 24 -34.31 16.99 -14.11
C GLN A 24 -34.47 16.57 -15.56
N VAL A 25 -34.75 17.53 -16.43
CA VAL A 25 -34.68 17.33 -17.88
C VAL A 25 -33.21 17.31 -18.29
N THR A 26 -32.75 16.22 -18.87
CA THR A 26 -31.35 16.07 -19.32
C THR A 26 -31.21 16.18 -20.83
N GLU A 27 -32.26 15.86 -21.60
CA GLU A 27 -32.26 15.97 -23.05
C GLU A 27 -33.60 16.51 -23.58
N VAL A 28 -33.51 17.44 -24.53
CA VAL A 28 -34.63 18.05 -25.25
C VAL A 28 -34.41 17.87 -26.75
N ASP A 29 -35.46 17.54 -27.50
CA ASP A 29 -35.41 17.40 -28.95
C ASP A 29 -35.30 18.76 -29.67
N GLY A 30 -34.94 18.76 -30.96
CA GLY A 30 -34.86 19.96 -31.79
C GLY A 30 -36.21 20.70 -31.98
N ARG A 31 -37.32 20.10 -31.54
CA ARG A 31 -38.66 20.71 -31.52
C ARG A 31 -39.05 21.30 -30.15
N GLY A 32 -38.20 21.13 -29.13
CA GLY A 32 -38.47 21.61 -27.77
C GLY A 32 -39.12 20.58 -26.83
N ASP A 33 -39.40 19.36 -27.33
CA ASP A 33 -39.98 18.26 -26.56
C ASP A 33 -38.94 17.54 -25.68
N VAL A 34 -39.30 17.17 -24.46
CA VAL A 34 -38.38 16.50 -23.53
C VAL A 34 -38.20 15.03 -23.92
N LYS A 35 -36.94 14.60 -24.11
CA LYS A 35 -36.55 13.24 -24.52
C LYS A 35 -36.04 12.38 -23.37
N GLU A 36 -35.37 13.01 -22.40
CA GLU A 36 -34.82 12.33 -21.24
C GLU A 36 -35.04 13.13 -19.98
N VAL A 37 -35.46 12.42 -18.92
CA VAL A 37 -35.49 12.96 -17.56
C VAL A 37 -34.86 11.99 -16.56
N GLN A 38 -34.28 12.56 -15.51
CA GLN A 38 -33.63 11.80 -14.44
C GLN A 38 -34.12 12.30 -13.07
N CYS A 39 -34.14 11.40 -12.08
CA CYS A 39 -34.47 11.77 -10.70
C CYS A 39 -33.35 12.63 -10.08
N ARG A 40 -33.66 13.85 -9.65
CA ARG A 40 -32.69 14.74 -8.96
C ARG A 40 -32.30 14.20 -7.58
N MET A 41 -33.21 13.48 -6.92
CA MET A 41 -32.92 12.90 -5.60
C MET A 41 -31.92 11.73 -5.66
N CYS A 42 -31.75 11.09 -6.83
CA CYS A 42 -30.76 10.04 -7.06
C CYS A 42 -29.32 10.55 -7.10
N GLN A 43 -29.10 11.81 -7.47
CA GLN A 43 -27.76 12.35 -7.66
C GLN A 43 -27.01 12.38 -6.31
N GLY A 44 -25.90 11.63 -6.23
CA GLY A 44 -24.92 11.74 -5.14
C GLY A 44 -24.76 10.54 -4.19
N PHE A 45 -25.37 9.38 -4.44
CA PHE A 45 -25.14 8.16 -3.63
C PHE A 45 -24.26 7.10 -4.30
N ASP A 46 -23.39 7.49 -5.23
CA ASP A 46 -22.60 6.55 -6.05
C ASP A 46 -21.19 6.24 -5.55
N THR A 47 -20.68 6.87 -4.49
CA THR A 47 -19.23 6.83 -4.21
C THR A 47 -18.83 6.13 -2.91
N VAL A 48 -19.76 5.70 -2.06
CA VAL A 48 -19.43 5.01 -0.79
C VAL A 48 -19.95 3.57 -0.77
N ARG A 49 -19.60 2.80 -1.81
CA ARG A 49 -19.73 1.34 -1.72
C ARG A 49 -18.64 0.63 -2.50
N THR A 50 -17.75 0.00 -1.76
CA THR A 50 -16.85 -1.04 -2.21
C THR A 50 -17.58 -2.08 -3.09
N LYS A 51 -17.18 -2.17 -4.36
CA LYS A 51 -17.44 -3.28 -5.32
C LYS A 51 -18.88 -3.72 -5.61
N ARG A 52 -19.94 -3.08 -5.11
CA ARG A 52 -21.33 -3.36 -5.53
C ARG A 52 -21.83 -2.26 -6.45
N LYS A 53 -22.35 -2.66 -7.63
CA LYS A 53 -22.95 -1.85 -8.70
C LYS A 53 -23.34 -0.43 -8.27
N ALA A 54 -22.88 0.56 -9.04
CA ALA A 54 -23.37 1.94 -8.99
C ALA A 54 -24.90 1.94 -8.86
N VAL A 55 -25.42 2.78 -7.98
CA VAL A 55 -26.85 2.97 -7.81
C VAL A 55 -27.35 3.64 -9.08
N GLU A 56 -27.91 2.82 -9.97
CA GLU A 56 -28.45 3.27 -11.25
C GLU A 56 -29.46 4.39 -11.01
N THR A 57 -29.10 5.60 -11.43
CA THR A 57 -29.98 6.77 -11.37
C THR A 57 -31.22 6.44 -12.20
N GLN A 58 -32.40 6.53 -11.59
CA GLN A 58 -33.64 6.28 -12.32
C GLN A 58 -33.78 7.36 -13.39
N SER A 59 -33.61 6.94 -14.64
CA SER A 59 -33.81 7.75 -15.83
C SER A 59 -34.98 7.21 -16.64
N TRP A 60 -35.56 8.07 -17.46
CA TRP A 60 -36.51 7.70 -18.48
C TRP A 60 -36.08 8.31 -19.80
N LYS A 61 -36.11 7.49 -20.84
CA LYS A 61 -35.85 7.85 -22.23
C LYS A 61 -37.01 7.33 -23.08
N GLY A 62 -37.60 8.20 -23.88
CA GLY A 62 -38.57 7.76 -24.88
C GLY A 62 -39.71 8.75 -25.11
N PRO A 63 -40.70 8.37 -25.93
CA PRO A 63 -41.79 9.28 -26.30
C PRO A 63 -42.93 9.32 -25.28
N LEU A 64 -43.10 8.28 -24.44
CA LEU A 64 -44.25 8.13 -23.55
C LEU A 64 -43.83 8.10 -22.08
N PHE A 65 -44.19 9.15 -21.34
CA PHE A 65 -43.77 9.35 -19.97
C PHE A 65 -44.69 8.61 -18.98
N ARG A 66 -44.10 7.86 -18.05
CA ARG A 66 -44.85 7.10 -17.02
C ARG A 66 -44.54 7.65 -15.64
N VAL A 67 -45.42 8.53 -15.16
CA VAL A 67 -45.36 9.14 -13.83
C VAL A 67 -45.30 8.09 -12.72
N ASP A 68 -46.15 7.05 -12.79
CA ASP A 68 -46.22 5.98 -11.78
C ASP A 68 -44.87 5.31 -11.50
N SER A 69 -44.01 5.22 -12.52
CA SER A 69 -42.68 4.62 -12.37
C SER A 69 -41.77 5.46 -11.49
N PHE A 70 -41.84 6.79 -11.61
CA PHE A 70 -41.06 7.72 -10.81
C PHE A 70 -41.63 7.90 -9.41
N ILE A 71 -42.95 7.97 -9.25
CA ILE A 71 -43.58 8.01 -7.91
C ILE A 71 -43.15 6.78 -7.10
N ARG A 72 -43.31 5.58 -7.66
CA ARG A 72 -42.89 4.34 -7.01
C ARG A 72 -41.40 4.29 -6.71
N HIS A 73 -40.57 4.91 -7.55
CA HIS A 73 -39.12 5.03 -7.30
C HIS A 73 -38.84 5.96 -6.11
N LEU A 74 -39.45 7.14 -6.08
CA LEU A 74 -39.30 8.13 -5.00
C LEU A 74 -39.77 7.55 -3.66
N GLU A 75 -40.92 6.88 -3.63
CA GLU A 75 -41.45 6.22 -2.43
C GLU A 75 -40.52 5.11 -1.91
N ARG A 76 -39.89 4.33 -2.80
CA ARG A 76 -39.05 3.19 -2.40
C ARG A 76 -37.60 3.55 -2.08
N ARG A 77 -37.05 4.56 -2.74
CA ARG A 77 -35.61 4.89 -2.69
C ARG A 77 -35.34 6.19 -1.94
N HIS A 78 -36.34 7.05 -1.83
CA HIS A 78 -36.23 8.38 -1.26
C HIS A 78 -37.39 8.67 -0.30
N GLU A 79 -37.95 7.66 0.39
CA GLU A 79 -39.16 7.77 1.21
C GLU A 79 -39.20 9.02 2.10
N GLU A 80 -38.19 9.19 2.95
CA GLU A 80 -38.09 10.32 3.89
C GLU A 80 -37.98 11.67 3.17
N ARG A 81 -37.09 11.75 2.17
CA ARG A 81 -36.85 12.98 1.39
C ARG A 81 -38.05 13.35 0.54
N TRP A 82 -38.75 12.35 0.01
CA TRP A 82 -39.96 12.51 -0.79
C TRP A 82 -41.13 12.99 0.06
N ALA A 83 -41.30 12.44 1.27
CA ALA A 83 -42.31 12.92 2.21
C ALA A 83 -42.11 14.41 2.55
N ILE A 84 -40.86 14.82 2.83
CA ILE A 84 -40.53 16.24 3.07
C ILE A 84 -40.83 17.07 1.82
N TYR A 85 -40.29 16.66 0.67
CA TYR A 85 -40.44 17.39 -0.59
C TYR A 85 -41.90 17.62 -1.01
N GLN A 86 -42.81 16.67 -0.72
CA GLN A 86 -44.23 16.84 -1.02
C GLN A 86 -44.87 18.00 -0.23
N THR A 87 -44.38 18.29 0.97
CA THR A 87 -44.93 19.34 1.83
C THR A 87 -44.48 20.75 1.44
N LEU A 88 -43.47 20.86 0.58
CA LEU A 88 -42.84 22.11 0.16
C LEU A 88 -43.56 22.79 -1.00
N ASN A 89 -43.51 24.12 -1.02
CA ASN A 89 -43.94 24.93 -2.16
C ASN A 89 -42.92 24.86 -3.32
N VAL A 90 -43.23 25.47 -4.47
CA VAL A 90 -42.38 25.36 -5.67
C VAL A 90 -40.99 25.96 -5.47
N GLU A 91 -40.87 27.08 -4.77
CA GLU A 91 -39.59 27.76 -4.51
C GLU A 91 -38.74 26.96 -3.49
N GLU A 92 -39.38 26.50 -2.41
CA GLU A 92 -38.77 25.67 -1.38
C GLU A 92 -38.29 24.32 -1.92
N LYS A 93 -38.98 23.76 -2.91
CA LYS A 93 -38.58 22.51 -3.59
C LYS A 93 -37.26 22.64 -4.32
N GLU A 94 -37.07 23.74 -5.05
CA GLU A 94 -35.81 24.01 -5.75
C GLU A 94 -34.68 24.25 -4.76
N GLU A 95 -34.92 25.06 -3.71
CA GLU A 95 -33.93 25.29 -2.65
C GLU A 95 -33.55 24.00 -1.93
N PHE A 96 -34.52 23.13 -1.63
CA PHE A 96 -34.28 21.83 -1.01
C PHE A 96 -33.37 20.93 -1.85
N LEU A 97 -33.60 20.86 -3.17
CA LEU A 97 -32.78 20.05 -4.07
C LEU A 97 -31.38 20.64 -4.27
N GLU A 98 -31.23 21.97 -4.22
CA GLU A 98 -29.92 22.63 -4.30
C GLU A 98 -29.11 22.40 -3.03
N ARG A 99 -29.69 22.66 -1.86
CA ARG A 99 -29.03 22.44 -0.55
C ARG A 99 -28.58 20.99 -0.39
N ASP A 100 -29.45 20.04 -0.74
CA ASP A 100 -29.12 18.61 -0.69
C ASP A 100 -27.92 18.26 -1.59
N ARG A 101 -27.78 18.93 -2.75
CA ARG A 101 -26.63 18.75 -3.64
C ARG A 101 -25.36 19.32 -3.03
N GLU A 102 -25.41 20.54 -2.52
CA GLU A 102 -24.26 21.20 -1.88
C GLU A 102 -23.76 20.42 -0.65
N ASP A 103 -24.68 19.96 0.20
CA ASP A 103 -24.33 19.22 1.41
C ASP A 103 -23.65 17.89 1.06
N LYS A 104 -24.08 17.23 -0.01
CA LYS A 104 -23.41 16.05 -0.54
C LYS A 104 -22.03 16.36 -1.09
N GLU A 105 -21.87 17.44 -1.85
CA GLU A 105 -20.56 17.83 -2.39
C GLU A 105 -19.56 18.17 -1.27
N LYS A 106 -20.01 18.90 -0.25
CA LYS A 106 -19.22 19.17 0.96
C LYS A 106 -18.83 17.87 1.65
N MET A 107 -19.78 16.95 1.85
CA MET A 107 -19.50 15.65 2.46
C MET A 107 -18.47 14.86 1.65
N LEU A 108 -18.59 14.80 0.32
CA LEU A 108 -17.63 14.11 -0.55
C LEU A 108 -16.23 14.73 -0.48
N THR A 109 -16.17 16.05 -0.45
CA THR A 109 -14.91 16.79 -0.31
C THR A 109 -14.25 16.48 1.02
N THR A 110 -14.99 16.56 2.13
CA THR A 110 -14.49 16.21 3.47
C THR A 110 -14.05 14.74 3.53
N MET A 111 -14.79 13.82 2.90
CA MET A 111 -14.41 12.41 2.87
C MET A 111 -13.11 12.19 2.07
N SER A 112 -12.94 12.91 0.96
CA SER A 112 -11.70 12.90 0.17
C SER A 112 -10.50 13.39 0.98
N GLU A 113 -10.67 14.47 1.75
CA GLU A 113 -9.65 15.01 2.64
C GLU A 113 -9.27 14.02 3.76
N ILE A 114 -10.27 13.38 4.38
CA ILE A 114 -10.04 12.35 5.40
C ILE A 114 -9.20 11.21 4.81
N MET A 115 -9.56 10.70 3.64
CA MET A 115 -8.82 9.61 2.98
C MET A 115 -7.40 10.04 2.58
N ALA A 116 -7.21 11.29 2.14
CA ALA A 116 -5.89 11.83 1.84
C ALA A 116 -5.01 11.93 3.10
N ASN A 117 -5.57 12.39 4.21
CA ASN A 117 -4.86 12.44 5.49
C ASN A 117 -4.53 11.05 6.03
N GLN A 118 -5.45 10.08 5.89
CA GLN A 118 -5.18 8.68 6.23
C GLN A 118 -4.01 8.13 5.41
N ARG A 119 -3.97 8.36 4.09
CA ARG A 119 -2.84 7.95 3.24
C ARG A 119 -1.51 8.54 3.71
N LYS A 120 -1.48 9.86 3.95
CA LYS A 120 -0.28 10.54 4.47
C LYS A 120 0.18 9.96 5.81
N SER A 121 -0.76 9.66 6.72
CA SER A 121 -0.43 9.07 8.01
C SER A 121 0.14 7.65 7.87
N THR A 122 -0.41 6.83 6.95
CA THR A 122 0.09 5.48 6.69
C THR A 122 1.47 5.50 6.03
N GLU A 123 1.71 6.44 5.11
CA GLU A 123 3.02 6.63 4.47
C GLU A 123 4.08 7.05 5.50
N ALA A 124 3.73 7.97 6.41
CA ALA A 124 4.63 8.39 7.49
C ALA A 124 5.00 7.22 8.41
N LEU A 125 4.02 6.40 8.81
CA LEU A 125 4.26 5.20 9.62
C LEU A 125 5.13 4.18 8.88
N GLN A 126 4.87 3.97 7.59
CA GLN A 126 5.67 3.06 6.77
C GLN A 126 7.11 3.54 6.64
N ALA A 127 7.33 4.84 6.46
CA ALA A 127 8.66 5.44 6.41
C ALA A 127 9.42 5.27 7.74
N MET A 128 8.73 5.48 8.87
CA MET A 128 9.31 5.25 10.21
C MET A 128 9.73 3.78 10.41
N LEU A 129 8.87 2.83 10.03
CA LEU A 129 9.19 1.40 10.12
C LEU A 129 10.36 1.01 9.21
N ALA A 130 10.41 1.55 7.99
CA ALA A 130 11.52 1.31 7.07
C ALA A 130 12.84 1.86 7.61
N GLY A 131 12.84 3.05 8.20
CA GLY A 131 14.01 3.64 8.86
C GLY A 131 14.51 2.77 10.00
N MET A 132 13.61 2.36 10.91
CA MET A 132 13.94 1.48 12.03
C MET A 132 14.49 0.13 11.55
N GLN A 133 13.92 -0.45 10.48
CA GLN A 133 14.41 -1.69 9.89
C GLN A 133 15.82 -1.52 9.29
N ALA A 134 16.10 -0.40 8.63
CA ALA A 134 17.42 -0.10 8.08
C ALA A 134 18.48 0.03 9.19
N ASP A 135 18.14 0.73 10.28
CA ASP A 135 19.03 0.87 11.44
C ASP A 135 19.33 -0.47 12.10
N TYR A 136 18.31 -1.32 12.29
CA TYR A 136 18.48 -2.67 12.80
C TYR A 136 19.41 -3.52 11.92
N MET A 137 19.22 -3.48 10.60
CA MET A 137 20.07 -4.21 9.66
C MET A 137 21.51 -3.68 9.66
N SER A 138 21.70 -2.36 9.76
CA SER A 138 23.03 -1.74 9.89
C SER A 138 23.74 -2.14 11.18
N LEU A 139 23.02 -2.18 12.31
CA LEU A 139 23.57 -2.61 13.59
C LEU A 139 24.00 -4.07 13.53
N ARG A 140 23.13 -4.95 13.01
CA ARG A 140 23.41 -6.37 12.85
C ARG A 140 24.60 -6.63 11.94
N GLN A 141 24.75 -5.85 10.86
CA GLN A 141 25.91 -5.94 9.97
C GLN A 141 27.21 -5.60 10.72
N ARG A 142 27.21 -4.53 11.52
CA ARG A 142 28.37 -4.16 12.35
C ARG A 142 28.74 -5.23 13.37
N GLU A 143 27.75 -5.86 14.01
CA GLU A 143 28.00 -6.99 14.93
C GLU A 143 28.66 -8.18 14.22
N LEU A 144 28.25 -8.48 12.99
CA LEU A 144 28.87 -9.54 12.18
C LEU A 144 30.31 -9.19 11.82
N GLU A 145 30.59 -7.95 11.41
CA GLU A 145 31.94 -7.49 11.11
C GLU A 145 32.87 -7.55 12.32
N VAL A 146 32.38 -7.22 13.51
CA VAL A 146 33.15 -7.35 14.76
C VAL A 146 33.48 -8.82 15.02
N ARG A 147 32.49 -9.72 14.93
CA ARG A 147 32.71 -11.16 15.11
C ARG A 147 33.70 -11.73 14.09
N GLU A 148 33.63 -11.30 12.84
CA GLU A 148 34.57 -11.73 11.80
C GLU A 148 36.00 -11.32 12.13
N ARG A 149 36.21 -10.08 12.62
CA ARG A 149 37.52 -9.62 13.07
C ARG A 149 38.04 -10.41 14.27
N GLU A 150 37.19 -10.71 15.25
CA GLU A 150 37.55 -11.52 16.41
C GLU A 150 37.98 -12.93 16.00
N LEU A 151 37.21 -13.57 15.10
CA LEU A 151 37.57 -14.89 14.57
C LEU A 151 38.89 -14.86 13.81
N LYS A 152 39.15 -13.81 13.02
CA LYS A 152 40.41 -13.64 12.32
C LYS A 152 41.60 -13.54 13.28
N VAL A 153 41.48 -12.75 14.34
CA VAL A 153 42.53 -12.63 15.37
C VAL A 153 42.81 -13.98 16.03
N LEU A 154 41.76 -14.74 16.35
CA LEU A 154 41.91 -16.08 16.95
C LEU A 154 42.60 -17.06 15.99
N GLU A 155 42.27 -17.00 14.70
CA GLU A 155 42.88 -17.84 13.66
C GLU A 155 44.34 -17.47 13.45
N ASP A 156 44.66 -16.18 13.35
CA ASP A 156 46.04 -15.69 13.21
C ASP A 156 46.90 -16.13 14.41
N ALA A 157 46.38 -16.01 15.64
CA ALA A 157 47.05 -16.49 16.85
C ALA A 157 47.22 -18.02 16.87
N ARG A 158 46.29 -18.78 16.28
CA ARG A 158 46.42 -20.23 16.13
C ARG A 158 47.52 -20.58 15.16
N ILE A 159 47.58 -19.90 14.01
CA ILE A 159 48.61 -20.08 12.99
C ILE A 159 49.99 -19.74 13.56
N GLU A 160 50.11 -18.63 14.30
CA GLU A 160 51.35 -18.22 14.94
C GLU A 160 51.87 -19.31 15.89
N ARG A 161 51.04 -19.83 16.80
CA ARG A 161 51.42 -20.94 17.70
C ARG A 161 51.86 -22.19 16.94
N GLN A 162 51.19 -22.54 15.85
CA GLN A 162 51.59 -23.66 15.01
C GLN A 162 52.95 -23.43 14.35
N ASN A 163 53.21 -22.21 13.88
CA ASN A 163 54.48 -21.82 13.27
C ASN A 163 55.62 -21.81 14.29
N GLU A 164 55.40 -21.28 15.50
CA GLU A 164 56.37 -21.31 16.60
C GLU A 164 56.72 -22.74 16.98
N HIS A 165 55.71 -23.61 17.14
CA HIS A 165 55.94 -25.03 17.43
C HIS A 165 56.70 -25.72 16.29
N LYS A 166 56.41 -25.39 15.03
CA LYS A 166 57.16 -25.92 13.89
C LYS A 166 58.62 -25.45 13.92
N ALA A 167 58.85 -24.16 14.13
CA ALA A 167 60.18 -23.57 14.23
C ALA A 167 61.00 -24.17 15.40
N MET A 168 60.36 -24.42 16.55
CA MET A 168 61.00 -25.10 17.68
C MET A 168 61.51 -26.49 17.28
N ARG A 169 60.66 -27.30 16.62
CA ARG A 169 61.05 -28.63 16.13
C ARG A 169 62.19 -28.56 15.13
N GLU A 170 62.16 -27.61 14.21
CA GLU A 170 63.23 -27.42 13.22
C GLU A 170 64.57 -27.03 13.88
N ARG A 171 64.54 -26.12 14.87
CA ARG A 171 65.74 -25.76 15.67
C ARG A 171 66.28 -26.96 16.43
N GLU A 172 65.42 -27.76 17.07
CA GLU A 172 65.85 -28.96 17.78
C GLU A 172 66.49 -29.99 16.82
N GLN A 173 65.88 -30.20 15.66
CA GLN A 173 66.45 -31.08 14.63
C GLN A 173 67.78 -30.56 14.10
N SER A 174 67.90 -29.25 13.87
CA SER A 174 69.16 -28.62 13.45
C SER A 174 70.25 -28.82 14.49
N ALA A 175 69.95 -28.55 15.77
CA ALA A 175 70.89 -28.73 16.87
C ALA A 175 71.27 -30.20 17.10
N ARG A 176 70.40 -31.16 16.75
CA ARG A 176 70.75 -32.59 16.77
C ARG A 176 71.72 -32.93 15.65
N ARG A 177 71.48 -32.43 14.42
CA ARG A 177 72.38 -32.63 13.26
C ARG A 177 73.76 -32.04 13.53
N GLU A 178 73.83 -30.82 14.05
CA GLU A 178 75.10 -30.17 14.39
C GLU A 178 75.90 -30.98 15.42
N ARG A 179 75.25 -31.45 16.50
CA ARG A 179 75.90 -32.34 17.49
C ARG A 179 76.34 -33.68 16.90
N GLU A 180 75.61 -34.21 15.92
CA GLU A 180 76.03 -35.43 15.20
C GLU A 180 77.25 -35.16 14.32
N GLU A 181 77.29 -34.03 13.62
CA GLU A 181 78.42 -33.60 12.81
C GLU A 181 79.66 -33.34 13.65
N GLU A 182 79.52 -32.69 14.81
CA GLU A 182 80.61 -32.49 15.77
C GLU A 182 81.16 -33.83 16.27
N ARG A 183 80.30 -34.77 16.67
CA ARG A 183 80.73 -36.13 17.05
C ARG A 183 81.45 -36.86 15.93
N LYS A 184 80.99 -36.72 14.68
CA LYS A 184 81.68 -37.28 13.51
C LYS A 184 83.06 -36.65 13.32
N ALA A 185 83.15 -35.32 13.39
CA ALA A 185 84.41 -34.59 13.25
C ALA A 185 85.42 -34.95 14.36
N ASP A 186 84.98 -35.08 15.61
CA ASP A 186 85.83 -35.51 16.73
C ASP A 186 86.30 -36.96 16.57
N HIS A 187 85.43 -37.84 16.10
CA HIS A 187 85.79 -39.22 15.76
C HIS A 187 86.86 -39.27 14.66
N GLU A 188 86.70 -38.47 13.60
CA GLU A 188 87.69 -38.36 12.52
C GLU A 188 89.04 -37.82 13.02
N ARG A 189 89.03 -36.78 13.87
CA ARG A 189 90.25 -36.25 14.51
C ARG A 189 90.96 -37.32 15.34
N PHE A 190 90.20 -38.10 16.11
CA PHE A 190 90.74 -39.19 16.90
C PHE A 190 91.40 -40.27 16.01
N LEU A 191 90.73 -40.68 14.93
CA LEU A 191 91.29 -41.64 13.98
C LEU A 191 92.57 -41.13 13.32
N ALA A 192 92.61 -39.85 12.92
CA ALA A 192 93.81 -39.23 12.36
C ALA A 192 94.99 -39.23 13.36
N LEU A 193 94.69 -38.96 14.64
CA LEU A 193 95.71 -39.02 15.70
C LEU A 193 96.25 -40.44 15.90
N LEU A 194 95.39 -41.46 15.91
CA LEU A 194 95.82 -42.86 15.98
C LEU A 194 96.74 -43.25 14.81
N GLN A 195 96.39 -42.85 13.59
CA GLN A 195 97.23 -43.09 12.40
C GLN A 195 98.61 -42.44 12.53
N SER A 196 98.66 -41.21 13.06
CA SER A 196 99.93 -40.50 13.28
C SER A 196 100.86 -41.20 14.29
N MET A 197 100.30 -41.93 15.27
CA MET A 197 101.09 -42.67 16.26
C MET A 197 101.63 -44.00 15.72
N GLN A 198 100.98 -44.61 14.73
CA GLN A 198 101.42 -45.87 14.11
C GLN A 198 102.43 -45.66 12.97
N GLY A 199 102.62 -44.42 12.50
CA GLY A 199 103.56 -44.07 11.42
C GLY A 199 104.97 -43.66 11.86
N LYS A 200 105.38 -43.98 13.09
CA LYS A 200 106.76 -43.83 13.60
C LYS A 200 107.34 -45.20 13.90
#